data_AF-A0A1S9TCK5-F1
#
_entry.id   AF-A0A1S9TCK5-F1
#
_cell.length_a   1.000
_cell.length_b   1.000
_cell.length_c   1.000
_cell.angle_alpha   90.00
_cell.angle_beta   90.00
_cell.angle_gamma   90.00
#
_symmetry.space_group_name_H-M   'P 1'
#
loop_
_entity.id
_entity.type
_entity.pdbx_description
1 polymer ?
#
loop_
_entity_poly.entity_id
_entity_poly.type
_entity_poly.pdbx_seq_one_letter_code
_entity_poly.pdbx_strand_id
1 'polypeptide(L)'
;MRSVIFKGFSQYHQRDLFEVSFDTLREAATFEGNFNLNRGSHMFSVEANRDKYNECLVKVVFSSDMSKEQVEIGIRNALSMM
;
A
#
# COMPACT_ATOMS: atom_id res chain seq x y z
N MET A 1 -3.96 15.16 5.15
CA MET A 1 -5.00 14.24 5.61
C MET A 1 -4.67 12.87 5.06
N ARG A 2 -4.74 11.81 5.90
CA ARG A 2 -4.53 10.44 5.41
C ARG A 2 -5.64 10.07 4.41
N SER A 3 -5.27 9.49 3.27
CA SER A 3 -6.24 9.08 2.24
C SER A 3 -5.83 7.77 1.57
N VAL A 4 -6.80 6.92 1.26
CA VAL A 4 -6.60 5.68 0.50
C VAL A 4 -7.40 5.78 -0.80
N ILE A 5 -6.74 5.66 -1.94
CA ILE A 5 -7.36 5.79 -3.27
C ILE A 5 -6.98 4.60 -4.13
N PHE A 6 -7.97 3.87 -4.64
CA PHE A 6 -7.73 2.85 -5.66
C PHE A 6 -7.50 3.52 -7.01
N LYS A 7 -6.36 3.27 -7.65
CA LYS A 7 -6.02 3.86 -8.96
C LYS A 7 -6.25 2.90 -10.12
N GLY A 8 -6.54 1.63 -9.84
CA GLY A 8 -6.67 0.59 -10.87
C GLY A 8 -5.32 0.07 -11.35
N PHE A 9 -5.32 -0.51 -12.54
CA PHE A 9 -4.16 -1.17 -13.13
C PHE A 9 -3.09 -0.15 -13.55
N SER A 10 -1.86 -0.30 -13.04
CA SER A 10 -0.70 0.42 -13.53
C SER A 10 0.03 -0.37 -14.60
N GLN A 11 0.13 0.22 -15.79
CA GLN A 11 0.96 -0.32 -16.86
C GLN A 11 2.45 -0.38 -16.49
N TYR A 12 2.93 0.53 -15.65
CA TYR A 12 4.33 0.54 -15.20
C TYR A 12 4.62 -0.63 -14.26
N HIS A 13 3.74 -0.90 -13.30
CA HIS A 13 3.90 -2.00 -12.35
C HIS A 13 3.35 -3.34 -12.87
N GLN A 14 2.62 -3.32 -14.00
CA GLN A 14 1.84 -4.46 -14.53
C GLN A 14 0.91 -5.08 -13.48
N ARG A 15 0.40 -4.25 -12.56
CA ARG A 15 -0.32 -4.63 -11.33
C ARG A 15 -1.33 -3.56 -10.96
N ASP A 16 -2.38 -3.96 -10.25
CA ASP A 16 -3.32 -3.02 -9.65
C ASP A 16 -2.68 -2.28 -8.48
N LEU A 17 -3.15 -1.06 -8.19
CA LEU A 17 -2.57 -0.28 -7.11
C LEU A 17 -3.56 0.56 -6.31
N PHE A 18 -3.21 0.72 -5.04
CA PHE A 18 -3.71 1.77 -4.15
C PHE A 18 -2.63 2.82 -3.92
N GLU A 19 -3.07 4.07 -3.84
CA GLU A 19 -2.29 5.19 -3.33
C GLU A 19 -2.75 5.49 -1.90
N VAL A 20 -1.79 5.49 -0.97
CA VAL A 20 -2.00 5.83 0.43
C VAL A 20 -1.18 7.07 0.76
N SER A 21 -1.84 8.20 0.96
CA SER A 21 -1.20 9.48 1.27
C SER A 21 -1.18 9.72 2.77
N PHE A 22 -0.08 10.31 3.26
CA PHE A 22 0.15 10.65 4.66
C PHE A 22 0.48 12.14 4.84
N ASP A 23 0.39 12.61 6.09
CA ASP A 23 0.74 14.00 6.42
C ASP A 23 2.24 14.16 6.68
N THR A 24 2.91 13.08 7.09
CA THR A 24 4.34 13.11 7.39
C THR A 24 5.10 11.93 6.80
N LEU A 25 6.40 12.16 6.55
CA LEU A 25 7.35 11.12 6.13
C LEU A 25 7.42 9.96 7.12
N ARG A 26 7.31 10.27 8.42
CA ARG A 26 7.34 9.28 9.49
C ARG A 26 6.17 8.32 9.38
N GLU A 27 4.96 8.84 9.18
CA GLU A 27 3.76 8.02 9.00
C GLU A 27 3.89 7.13 7.76
N ALA A 28 4.33 7.69 6.63
CA ALA A 28 4.51 6.92 5.40
C ALA A 28 5.53 5.78 5.57
N ALA A 29 6.66 6.04 6.23
CA ALA A 29 7.67 5.02 6.51
C ALA A 29 7.18 3.96 7.51
N THR A 30 6.45 4.36 8.55
CA THR A 30 5.85 3.42 9.52
C THR A 30 4.80 2.54 8.84
N PHE A 31 3.95 3.09 7.99
CA PHE A 31 2.98 2.33 7.22
C PHE A 31 3.66 1.32 6.28
N GLU A 32 4.61 1.77 5.47
CA GLU A 32 5.36 0.91 4.53
C GLU A 32 5.98 -0.29 5.27
N GLY A 33 6.67 -0.02 6.38
CA GLY A 33 7.29 -1.06 7.20
C GLY A 33 6.28 -2.03 7.78
N ASN A 34 5.24 -1.52 8.44
CA ASN A 34 4.19 -2.36 9.06
C ASN A 34 3.46 -3.20 8.02
N PHE A 35 3.08 -2.60 6.89
CA PHE A 35 2.37 -3.31 5.83
C PHE A 35 3.23 -4.42 5.23
N ASN A 36 4.50 -4.14 4.93
CA ASN A 36 5.40 -5.13 4.34
C ASN A 36 5.85 -6.24 5.30
N LEU A 37 5.89 -5.96 6.61
CA LEU A 37 6.15 -6.98 7.63
C LEU A 37 4.92 -7.87 7.86
N ASN A 38 3.72 -7.28 7.85
CA ASN A 38 2.46 -7.97 8.18
C ASN A 38 1.73 -8.57 6.98
N ARG A 39 2.23 -8.41 5.74
CA ARG A 39 1.65 -9.04 4.54
C ARG A 39 1.61 -10.58 4.61
N GLY A 40 2.31 -11.19 5.58
CA GLY A 40 2.31 -12.63 5.80
C GLY A 40 3.01 -13.38 4.66
N SER A 41 3.35 -14.65 4.91
CA SER A 41 4.06 -15.51 3.96
C SER A 41 3.24 -15.93 2.74
N HIS A 42 1.96 -15.55 2.65
CA HIS A 42 1.07 -15.92 1.54
C HIS A 42 0.75 -14.75 0.59
N MET A 43 1.15 -13.51 0.89
CA MET A 43 0.91 -12.34 0.03
C MET A 43 2.18 -11.83 -0.63
N PHE A 44 2.98 -12.71 -1.25
CA PHE A 44 4.07 -12.28 -2.15
C PHE A 44 3.55 -11.42 -3.32
N SER A 45 2.25 -11.52 -3.60
CA SER A 45 1.48 -10.76 -4.56
C SER A 45 1.00 -9.40 -4.08
N VAL A 46 1.49 -8.87 -2.95
CA VAL A 46 1.23 -7.48 -2.51
C VAL A 46 2.48 -6.82 -1.92
N GLU A 47 2.72 -5.57 -2.29
CA GLU A 47 3.89 -4.81 -1.84
C GLU A 47 3.56 -3.33 -1.66
N ALA A 48 4.03 -2.73 -0.57
CA ALA A 48 3.95 -1.29 -0.34
C ALA A 48 5.32 -0.64 -0.62
N ASN A 49 5.33 0.43 -1.41
CA ASN A 49 6.53 1.20 -1.74
C ASN A 49 6.26 2.69 -1.61
N ARG A 50 7.16 3.43 -0.97
CA ARG A 50 7.11 4.90 -1.01
C ARG A 50 7.36 5.40 -2.44
N ASP A 51 6.61 6.42 -2.83
CA ASP A 51 6.82 7.09 -4.11
C ASP A 51 8.14 7.89 -4.08
N LYS A 52 8.87 7.83 -5.20
CA LYS A 52 10.20 8.45 -5.33
C LYS A 52 10.14 9.99 -5.34
N TYR A 53 9.04 10.56 -5.79
CA TYR A 53 8.88 12.01 -5.95
C TYR A 53 8.04 12.62 -4.83
N ASN A 54 7.17 11.82 -4.19
CA ASN A 54 6.40 12.20 -3.03
C ASN A 54 6.56 11.16 -1.91
N GLU A 55 7.52 11.37 -1.02
CA GLU A 55 7.83 10.42 0.06
C GLU A 55 6.70 10.28 1.10
N CYS A 56 5.71 11.18 1.12
CA CYS A 56 4.49 11.05 1.92
C CYS A 56 3.41 10.18 1.25
N LEU A 57 3.66 9.68 0.04
CA LEU A 57 2.78 8.78 -0.70
C LEU A 57 3.36 7.38 -0.71
N VAL A 58 2.54 6.39 -0.37
CA VAL A 58 2.86 4.97 -0.46
C VAL A 58 1.96 4.31 -1.50
N LYS A 59 2.57 3.61 -2.46
CA LYS A 59 1.88 2.79 -3.45
C LYS A 59 1.82 1.35 -2.98
N VAL A 60 0.62 0.82 -2.78
CA VAL A 60 0.41 -0.59 -2.51
C VAL A 60 0.02 -1.27 -3.81
N VAL A 61 0.95 -2.03 -4.40
CA VAL A 61 0.78 -2.73 -5.66
C VAL A 61 0.42 -4.20 -5.41
N PHE A 62 -0.52 -4.73 -6.18
CA PHE A 62 -0.98 -6.10 -6.03
C PHE A 62 -1.32 -6.76 -7.38
N SER A 63 -1.10 -8.06 -7.47
CA SER A 63 -1.43 -8.85 -8.67
C SER A 63 -2.87 -9.36 -8.62
N SER A 64 -3.35 -9.87 -9.75
CA SER A 64 -4.74 -10.29 -9.97
C SER A 64 -5.20 -11.49 -9.14
N ASP A 65 -4.28 -12.19 -8.47
CA ASP A 65 -4.57 -13.25 -7.51
C ASP A 65 -5.10 -12.71 -6.17
N MET A 66 -4.97 -11.40 -5.93
CA MET A 66 -5.48 -10.70 -4.76
C MET A 66 -6.67 -9.84 -5.13
N SER A 67 -7.77 -9.95 -4.36
CA SER A 67 -8.91 -9.07 -4.54
C SER A 67 -8.63 -7.67 -4.00
N LYS A 68 -9.22 -6.67 -4.64
CA LYS A 68 -9.16 -5.27 -4.20
C LYS A 68 -9.56 -5.14 -2.73
N GLU A 69 -10.63 -5.83 -2.31
CA GLU A 69 -11.18 -5.80 -0.96
C GLU A 69 -10.21 -6.40 0.06
N GLN A 70 -9.52 -7.50 -0.28
CA GLN A 70 -8.52 -8.10 0.60
C GLN A 70 -7.34 -7.15 0.85
N VAL A 71 -6.87 -6.49 -0.20
CA VAL A 71 -5.78 -5.51 -0.10
C VAL A 71 -6.23 -4.28 0.69
N GLU A 72 -7.46 -3.81 0.46
CA GLU A 72 -8.02 -2.69 1.22
C GLU A 72 -8.15 -3.02 2.73
N ILE A 73 -8.56 -4.24 3.09
CA ILE A 73 -8.56 -4.70 4.49
C ILE A 73 -7.14 -4.69 5.06
N GLY A 74 -6.15 -5.19 4.31
CA GLY A 74 -4.75 -5.15 4.71
C GLY A 74 -4.25 -3.73 4.98
N ILE A 75 -4.60 -2.77 4.10
CA ILE A 75 -4.25 -1.36 4.25
C ILE A 75 -4.89 -0.80 5.53
N ARG A 76 -6.19 -1.04 5.75
CA ARG A 76 -6.90 -0.58 6.95
C ARG A 76 -6.30 -1.16 8.23
N ASN A 77 -5.95 -2.44 8.23
CA ASN A 77 -5.31 -3.08 9.38
C ASN A 77 -3.95 -2.44 9.68
N ALA A 78 -3.10 -2.22 8.66
CA ALA A 78 -1.81 -1.57 8.84
C ALA A 78 -1.96 -0.12 9.36
N LEU A 79 -2.95 0.63 8.86
CA LEU A 79 -3.26 1.98 9.34
C LEU A 79 -3.75 2.00 10.81
N SER A 80 -4.45 0.95 11.26
CA SER A 80 -4.96 0.85 12.64
C SER A 80 -3.87 0.54 13.68
N MET A 81 -2.71 0.06 13.23
CA MET A 81 -1.56 -0.30 14.09
C MET A 81 -0.54 0.83 14.23
N MET A 82 -0.83 2.02 13.67
CA MET A 82 0.02 3.22 13.68
C MET A 82 -0.47 4.25 14.69
#